data_AF-A0A535E1N2-F1
#
_entry.id   AF-A0A535E1N2-F1
#
_cell.length_a   1.000
_cell.length_b   1.000
_cell.length_c   1.000
_cell.angle_alpha   90.00
_cell.angle_beta   90.00
_cell.angle_gamma   90.00
#
_symmetry.space_group_name_H-M   'P 1'
#
loop_
_entity.id
_entity.type
_entity.pdbx_description
1 polymer ?
#
loop_
_entity_poly.entity_id
_entity_poly.type
_entity_poly.pdbx_seq_one_letter_code
_entity_poly.pdbx_strand_id
1 'polypeptide(L)'
;MSLRVLASGVDRLELSARGSLRNEVLPVLEAAKQEAQRMREPEPFRFAEGGRGFLVQPAGRRAYPYLLAGADFELSVRPNGALPPVLVQIGSDYLHQVSA
;
A
#
# COMPACT_ATOMS: atom_id res chain seq x y z
N MET A 1 18.52 -22.98 33.71
CA MET A 1 17.71 -21.85 33.19
C MET A 1 17.09 -22.31 31.88
N SER A 2 15.76 -22.32 31.74
CA SER A 2 15.09 -22.84 30.53
C SER A 2 14.34 -21.72 29.80
N LEU A 3 14.51 -21.66 28.48
CA LEU A 3 13.73 -20.78 27.60
C LEU A 3 12.33 -21.38 27.38
N ARG A 4 11.29 -20.53 27.43
CA ARG A 4 9.91 -20.91 27.14
C ARG A 4 9.30 -19.91 26.17
N VAL A 5 8.74 -20.41 25.07
CA VAL A 5 8.00 -19.59 24.10
C VAL A 5 6.65 -19.23 24.70
N LEU A 6 6.33 -17.93 24.71
CA LEU A 6 5.07 -17.41 25.24
C LEU A 6 4.01 -17.23 24.15
N ALA A 7 4.43 -16.83 22.96
CA ALA A 7 3.57 -16.64 21.80
C ALA A 7 4.41 -16.71 20.51
N SER A 8 3.74 -16.97 19.38
CA SER A 8 4.30 -16.87 18.04
C SER A 8 3.26 -16.23 17.12
N GLY A 9 3.67 -15.33 16.25
CA GLY A 9 2.77 -14.62 15.33
C GLY A 9 3.52 -14.01 14.15
N VAL A 10 2.75 -13.49 13.19
CA VAL A 10 3.27 -12.78 12.01
C VAL A 10 3.12 -11.28 12.25
N ASP A 11 4.24 -10.56 12.36
CA ASP A 11 4.23 -9.11 12.59
C ASP A 11 4.02 -8.30 11.29
N ARG A 12 4.42 -8.86 10.15
CA ARG A 12 4.30 -8.22 8.85
C ARG A 12 4.13 -9.25 7.73
N LEU A 13 3.25 -8.94 6.79
CA LEU A 13 3.09 -9.68 5.54
C LEU A 13 3.27 -8.73 4.36
N GLU A 14 4.20 -9.08 3.46
CA GLU A 14 4.44 -8.35 2.22
C GLU A 14 4.05 -9.23 1.03
N LEU A 15 3.17 -8.73 0.17
CA LEU A 15 2.66 -9.44 -1.01
C LEU A 15 2.91 -8.61 -2.25
N SER A 16 3.28 -9.24 -3.37
CA SER A 16 3.41 -8.54 -4.65
C SER A 16 2.46 -9.14 -5.67
N ALA A 17 1.82 -8.28 -6.47
CA ALA A 17 0.98 -8.71 -7.56
C ALA A 17 1.75 -8.53 -8.87
N ARG A 18 1.93 -9.64 -9.61
CA ARG A 18 2.46 -9.63 -10.98
C ARG A 18 1.33 -9.34 -11.97
N GLY A 19 1.70 -8.81 -13.13
CA GLY A 19 0.76 -8.44 -14.19
C GLY A 19 0.99 -7.02 -14.65
N SER A 20 -0.06 -6.41 -15.19
CA SER A 20 -0.02 -5.04 -15.69
C SER A 20 -1.10 -4.21 -15.01
N LEU A 21 -0.74 -3.00 -14.57
CA LEU A 21 -1.73 -1.99 -14.22
C LEU A 21 -2.49 -1.60 -15.48
N ARG A 22 -3.80 -1.41 -15.33
CA ARG A 22 -4.62 -0.81 -16.39
C ARG A 22 -4.09 0.60 -16.67
N ASN A 23 -4.03 0.97 -17.95
CA ASN A 23 -3.37 2.21 -18.37
C ASN A 23 -4.02 3.47 -17.78
N GLU A 24 -5.30 3.39 -17.41
CA GLU A 24 -6.05 4.50 -16.84
C GLU A 24 -5.69 4.79 -15.38
N VAL A 25 -5.03 3.84 -14.68
CA VAL A 25 -4.74 3.98 -13.24
C VAL A 25 -3.61 4.97 -12.97
N LEU A 26 -2.55 4.94 -13.79
CA LEU A 26 -1.35 5.76 -13.56
C LEU A 26 -1.62 7.27 -13.65
N PRO A 27 -2.34 7.78 -14.67
CA PRO A 27 -2.66 9.22 -14.73
C PRO A 27 -3.46 9.71 -13.52
N VAL A 28 -4.39 8.89 -13.01
CA VAL A 28 -5.22 9.27 -11.85
C VAL A 28 -4.37 9.26 -10.57
N LEU A 29 -3.48 8.28 -10.39
CA LEU A 29 -2.53 8.25 -9.27
C LEU A 29 -1.55 9.43 -9.31
N GLU A 30 -1.07 9.79 -10.50
CA GLU A 30 -0.18 10.92 -10.70
C GLU A 30 -0.88 12.23 -10.32
N ALA A 31 -2.11 12.45 -10.78
CA ALA A 31 -2.90 13.62 -10.40
C ALA A 31 -3.11 13.72 -8.89
N ALA A 32 -3.50 12.61 -8.23
CA ALA A 32 -3.69 12.57 -6.78
C ALA A 32 -2.37 12.84 -6.02
N LYS A 33 -1.24 12.33 -6.51
CA LYS A 33 0.07 12.58 -5.92
C LYS A 33 0.50 14.04 -6.07
N GLN A 34 0.29 14.64 -7.23
CA GLN A 34 0.59 16.05 -7.46
C GLN A 34 -0.23 16.95 -6.54
N GLU A 35 -1.50 16.61 -6.33
CA GLU A 35 -2.34 17.30 -5.36
C GLU A 35 -1.80 17.13 -3.93
N ALA A 36 -1.45 15.91 -3.52
CA ALA A 36 -0.87 15.64 -2.21
C ALA A 36 0.43 16.42 -1.98
N GLN A 37 1.26 16.56 -3.03
CA GLN A 37 2.49 17.35 -2.98
C GLN A 37 2.21 18.85 -2.87
N ARG A 38 1.21 19.35 -3.61
CA ARG A 38 0.79 20.75 -3.57
C ARG A 38 0.27 21.14 -2.19
N MET A 39 -0.57 20.29 -1.61
CA MET A 39 -1.15 20.48 -0.27
C MET A 39 -0.19 20.12 0.86
N ARG A 40 0.87 19.34 0.56
CA ARG A 40 1.79 18.74 1.53
C ARG A 40 1.07 17.81 2.53
N GLU A 41 -0.06 17.26 2.11
CA GLU A 41 -0.92 16.41 2.93
C GLU A 41 -1.36 15.18 2.11
N PRO A 42 -1.69 14.04 2.75
CA PRO A 42 -2.21 12.89 2.03
C PRO A 42 -3.58 13.14 1.42
N GLU A 43 -3.80 12.72 0.17
CA GLU A 43 -5.04 12.99 -0.56
C GLU A 43 -5.94 11.77 -0.69
N PRO A 44 -7.27 11.91 -0.50
CA PRO A 44 -8.22 10.83 -0.71
C PRO A 44 -8.18 10.27 -2.14
N PHE A 45 -8.09 8.96 -2.23
CA PHE A 45 -8.11 8.22 -3.49
C PHE A 45 -9.03 7.00 -3.38
N ARG A 46 -9.82 6.76 -4.42
CA ARG A 46 -10.69 5.59 -4.52
C ARG A 46 -10.54 4.96 -5.89
N PHE A 47 -10.39 3.64 -5.92
CA PHE A 47 -10.50 2.88 -7.15
C PHE A 47 -11.97 2.85 -7.60
N ALA A 48 -12.19 2.85 -8.93
CA ALA A 48 -13.50 3.09 -9.54
C ALA A 48 -14.63 2.11 -9.14
N GLU A 49 -14.31 0.91 -8.67
CA GLU A 49 -15.29 -0.15 -8.37
C GLU A 49 -15.38 -0.43 -6.87
N GLY A 50 -15.98 0.49 -6.10
CA GLY A 50 -16.36 0.23 -4.69
C GLY A 50 -15.20 -0.14 -3.76
N GLY A 51 -13.97 0.18 -4.16
CA GLY A 51 -12.78 -0.15 -3.39
C GLY A 51 -12.72 0.61 -2.06
N ARG A 52 -11.96 0.05 -1.12
CA ARG A 52 -11.61 0.77 0.12
C ARG A 52 -10.95 2.10 -0.23
N GLY A 53 -11.25 3.12 0.58
CA GLY A 53 -10.61 4.42 0.47
C GLY A 53 -9.14 4.33 0.86
N PHE A 54 -8.29 5.02 0.10
CA PHE A 54 -6.87 5.18 0.39
C PHE A 54 -6.53 6.66 0.50
N LEU A 55 -5.38 6.93 1.11
CA LEU A 55 -4.73 8.23 1.12
C LEU A 55 -3.44 8.14 0.33
N VAL A 56 -3.38 8.81 -0.82
CA VAL A 56 -2.17 8.94 -1.64
C VAL A 56 -1.21 9.87 -0.90
N GLN A 57 0.00 9.39 -0.66
CA GLN A 57 1.04 10.13 0.04
C GLN A 57 1.79 11.08 -0.93
N PRO A 58 2.26 12.25 -0.45
CA PRO A 58 3.04 13.18 -1.26
C PRO A 58 4.39 12.61 -1.71
N ALA A 59 4.92 11.63 -0.98
CA ALA A 59 6.16 10.93 -1.28
C ALA A 59 5.91 9.44 -1.53
N GLY A 60 6.68 8.86 -2.46
CA GLY A 60 6.72 7.43 -2.70
C GLY A 60 7.72 6.71 -1.78
N ARG A 61 7.86 5.40 -1.99
CA ARG A 61 8.81 4.54 -1.26
C ARG A 61 9.72 3.78 -2.21
N ARG A 62 11.03 4.05 -2.13
CA ARG A 62 12.07 3.36 -2.95
C ARG A 62 11.70 3.39 -4.44
N ALA A 63 11.50 2.22 -5.05
CA ALA A 63 11.16 2.05 -6.46
C ALA A 63 9.66 2.21 -6.78
N TYR A 64 8.84 2.55 -5.79
CA TYR A 64 7.40 2.74 -5.91
C TYR A 64 7.04 4.21 -5.72
N PRO A 65 6.86 4.97 -6.82
CA PRO A 65 6.61 6.40 -6.76
C PRO A 65 5.25 6.76 -6.17
N TYR A 66 4.29 5.83 -6.14
CA TYR A 66 2.95 6.06 -5.60
C TYR A 66 2.77 5.20 -4.35
N LEU A 67 2.61 5.85 -3.20
CA LEU A 67 2.31 5.18 -1.93
C LEU A 67 0.89 5.55 -1.52
N LEU A 68 0.08 4.55 -1.19
CA LEU A 68 -1.30 4.68 -0.78
C LEU A 68 -1.46 4.03 0.59
N ALA A 69 -1.87 4.81 1.58
CA ALA A 69 -2.18 4.31 2.92
C ALA A 69 -3.67 3.98 3.02
N GLY A 70 -3.99 2.73 3.34
CA GLY A 70 -5.34 2.31 3.73
C GLY A 70 -5.42 2.11 5.25
N ALA A 71 -6.64 1.86 5.74
CA ALA A 71 -6.86 1.59 7.17
C ALA A 71 -6.12 0.33 7.65
N ASP A 72 -6.08 -0.70 6.80
CA ASP A 72 -5.62 -2.04 7.17
C ASP A 72 -4.29 -2.43 6.54
N PHE A 73 -3.92 -1.78 5.44
CA PHE A 73 -2.72 -2.09 4.66
C PHE A 73 -2.28 -0.91 3.80
N GLU A 74 -1.01 -0.94 3.39
CA GLU A 74 -0.43 0.00 2.43
C GLU A 74 -0.31 -0.63 1.05
N LEU A 75 -0.49 0.19 0.01
CA LEU A 75 -0.19 -0.15 -1.37
C LEU A 75 0.95 0.73 -1.88
N SER A 76 2.00 0.09 -2.39
CA SER A 76 3.07 0.72 -3.14
C SER A 76 2.90 0.36 -4.61
N VAL A 77 2.70 1.37 -5.45
CA VAL A 77 2.38 1.21 -6.87
C VAL A 77 3.47 1.84 -7.73
N ARG A 78 3.79 1.18 -8.84
CA ARG A 78 4.75 1.66 -9.85
C ARG A 78 4.27 1.34 -11.26
N PRO A 79 4.75 2.08 -12.28
CA PRO A 79 4.52 1.70 -13.67
C PRO A 79 5.02 0.28 -13.98
N ASN A 80 4.39 -0.33 -14.98
CA ASN A 80 4.74 -1.66 -15.49
C ASN A 80 6.23 -1.69 -15.90
N GLY A 81 6.92 -2.78 -15.58
CA GLY A 81 8.35 -2.92 -15.86
C GLY A 81 8.98 -4.16 -15.21
N ALA A 82 10.26 -4.05 -14.85
CA ALA A 82 11.04 -5.18 -14.32
C ALA A 82 10.64 -5.66 -12.92
N LEU A 83 10.01 -4.80 -12.10
CA LEU A 83 9.51 -5.17 -10.78
C LEU A 83 7.97 -5.27 -10.81
N PRO A 84 7.37 -6.06 -9.90
CA PRO A 84 5.91 -6.12 -9.77
C PRO A 84 5.32 -4.72 -9.63
N PRO A 85 4.22 -4.41 -10.36
CA PRO A 85 3.63 -3.07 -10.34
C PRO A 85 2.97 -2.70 -9.01
N VAL A 86 2.62 -3.70 -8.18
CA VAL A 86 1.98 -3.50 -6.89
C VAL A 86 2.67 -4.33 -5.82
N LEU A 87 2.98 -3.67 -4.70
CA LEU A 87 3.40 -4.26 -3.44
C LEU A 87 2.37 -3.87 -2.37
N VAL A 88 1.88 -4.85 -1.63
CA VAL A 88 0.96 -4.70 -0.50
C VAL A 88 1.73 -4.99 0.78
N GLN A 89 1.62 -4.12 1.78
CA GLN A 89 2.18 -4.34 3.10
C GLN A 89 1.07 -4.32 4.14
N ILE A 90 0.98 -5.42 4.90
CA ILE A 90 0.02 -5.59 5.98
C ILE A 90 0.78 -5.63 7.31
N GLY A 91 0.39 -4.78 8.26
CA GLY A 91 1.02 -4.66 9.57
C GLY A 91 0.35 -5.51 10.66
N SER A 92 1.03 -5.65 11.79
CA SER A 92 0.59 -6.45 12.95
C SER A 92 -0.74 -6.00 13.52
N ASP A 93 -1.01 -4.69 13.56
CA ASP A 93 -2.27 -4.15 14.07
C ASP A 93 -3.48 -4.77 13.37
N TYR A 94 -3.42 -4.96 12.04
CA TYR A 94 -4.47 -5.63 11.29
C TYR A 94 -4.37 -7.16 11.40
N LEU A 95 -3.17 -7.72 11.26
CA LEU A 95 -2.96 -9.18 11.28
C LEU A 95 -3.45 -9.83 12.58
N HIS A 96 -3.26 -9.16 13.72
CA HIS A 96 -3.70 -9.67 15.02
C HIS A 96 -5.21 -9.50 15.25
N GLN A 97 -5.88 -8.56 14.57
CA GLN A 97 -7.33 -8.42 14.64
C GLN A 97 -8.06 -9.54 13.89
N VAL A 98 -7.52 -9.98 12.75
CA VAL A 98 -8.14 -11.01 11.90
C VAL A 98 -7.81 -12.44 12.33
N SER A 99 -6.88 -12.63 13.27
CA SER A 99 -6.51 -13.94 13.82
C SER A 99 -7.18 -14.29 15.15
N ALA A 100 -8.01 -13.38 15.69
CA ALA A 100 -8.75 -13.56 16.95
C ALA A 100 -10.13 -14.18 16.68
#